data_AF-A0A9J6D1Z2-F1
#
_entry.id   AF-A0A9J6D1Z2-F1
#
_cell.length_a   1.000
_cell.length_b   1.000
_cell.length_c   1.000
_cell.angle_alpha   90.00
_cell.angle_beta   90.00
_cell.angle_gamma   90.00
#
_symmetry.space_group_name_H-M   'P 1'
#
loop_
_entity.id
_entity.type
_entity.pdbx_description
1 polymer ?
#
loop_
_entity_poly.entity_id
_entity_poly.type
_entity_poly.pdbx_seq_one_letter_code
_entity_poly.pdbx_strand_id
1 'polypeptide(L)'
;MARSVRGASAAAAGRGVRFPSAPSDYRFLLPTLPTDDSMEECVFLHGDLEKRPYWLEDFRAPLEEVGLIKAIIGIGAFQMNHIWLAKMRSKDDKEALLKTGGLRVKGDFCAIIDPIQHDVTMKIHWVDFAVSNESIRQALGEFGEVLEVSNDNWTVAGFEHAISTTRVVRLKLKEGWC
;
A
#
# COMPACT_ATOMS: atom_id res chain seq x y z
N MET A 1 -6.16 -7.91 -36.54
CA MET A 1 -5.99 -8.87 -35.42
C MET A 1 -6.09 -8.09 -34.12
N ALA A 2 -7.22 -8.20 -33.42
CA ALA A 2 -7.46 -7.48 -32.17
C ALA A 2 -6.79 -8.23 -31.01
N ARG A 3 -5.99 -7.51 -30.23
CA ARG A 3 -5.27 -8.01 -29.05
C ARG A 3 -6.31 -8.33 -27.96
N SER A 4 -6.42 -9.60 -27.58
CA SER A 4 -7.20 -10.03 -26.42
C SER A 4 -6.64 -9.39 -25.16
N VAL A 5 -7.43 -8.52 -24.52
CA VAL A 5 -7.12 -7.99 -23.18
C VAL A 5 -7.41 -9.11 -22.19
N ARG A 6 -6.36 -9.81 -21.74
CA ARG A 6 -6.48 -10.82 -20.69
C ARG A 6 -6.67 -10.13 -19.34
N GLY A 7 -7.84 -10.35 -18.74
CA GLY A 7 -8.09 -10.40 -17.30
C GLY A 7 -7.57 -9.22 -16.46
N ALA A 8 -8.17 -8.04 -16.61
CA ALA A 8 -8.11 -7.02 -15.56
C ALA A 8 -9.36 -7.18 -14.67
N SER A 9 -9.21 -7.86 -13.53
CA SER A 9 -10.23 -7.83 -12.46
C SER A 9 -10.23 -6.41 -11.88
N ALA A 10 -11.26 -5.63 -12.24
CA ALA A 10 -11.48 -4.28 -11.74
C ALA A 10 -11.74 -4.36 -10.22
N ALA A 11 -10.79 -3.89 -9.44
CA ALA A 11 -10.82 -4.02 -8.00
C ALA A 11 -11.91 -3.13 -7.39
N ALA A 12 -12.79 -3.72 -6.59
CA ALA A 12 -13.79 -3.01 -5.79
C ALA A 12 -13.14 -1.85 -4.98
N ALA A 13 -13.83 -0.72 -4.91
CA ALA A 13 -13.38 0.48 -4.21
C ALA A 13 -13.47 0.27 -2.68
N GLY A 14 -12.42 -0.31 -2.09
CA GLY A 14 -12.25 -0.46 -0.64
C GLY A 14 -11.34 0.61 -0.04
N ARG A 15 -11.58 0.98 1.22
CA ARG A 15 -10.86 2.01 2.02
C ARG A 15 -9.51 1.52 2.59
N GLY A 16 -8.80 0.63 1.91
CA GLY A 16 -7.46 0.20 2.34
C GLY A 16 -6.36 1.07 1.73
N VAL A 17 -5.15 1.03 2.31
CA VAL A 17 -3.96 1.63 1.68
C VAL A 17 -3.83 1.06 0.26
N ARG A 18 -3.84 1.96 -0.73
CA ARG A 18 -3.70 1.61 -2.15
C ARG A 18 -2.60 2.46 -2.75
N PHE A 19 -1.75 1.81 -3.53
CA PHE A 19 -0.78 2.46 -4.39
C PHE A 19 -1.19 2.25 -5.85
N PRO A 20 -2.21 2.97 -6.35
CA PRO A 20 -2.72 2.78 -7.71
C PRO A 20 -1.65 3.08 -8.78
N SER A 21 -0.64 3.88 -8.42
CA SER A 21 0.50 4.23 -9.26
C SER A 21 1.67 3.23 -9.14
N ALA A 22 1.59 2.25 -8.25
CA ALA A 22 2.64 1.24 -8.12
C ALA A 22 2.66 0.30 -9.34
N PRO A 23 3.84 -0.01 -9.89
CA PRO A 23 4.02 -1.09 -10.85
C PRO A 23 3.53 -2.44 -10.29
N SER A 24 3.05 -3.34 -11.16
CA SER A 24 2.52 -4.65 -10.74
C SER A 24 3.56 -5.57 -10.09
N ASP A 25 4.83 -5.34 -10.38
CA ASP A 25 5.99 -6.08 -9.88
C ASP A 25 6.71 -5.35 -8.72
N TYR A 26 6.14 -4.24 -8.24
CA TYR A 26 6.69 -3.51 -7.10
C TYR A 26 6.65 -4.37 -5.83
N ARG A 27 7.79 -4.46 -5.15
CA ARG A 27 7.96 -5.31 -3.97
C ARG A 27 8.06 -4.46 -2.71
N PHE A 28 7.14 -4.70 -1.78
CA PHE A 28 7.19 -4.13 -0.44
C PHE A 28 8.03 -5.02 0.48
N LEU A 29 9.03 -4.44 1.12
CA LEU A 29 9.75 -5.03 2.23
C LEU A 29 9.74 -4.00 3.35
N LEU A 30 8.99 -4.27 4.42
CA LEU A 30 8.85 -3.36 5.54
C LEU A 30 9.39 -4.03 6.81
N PRO A 31 10.14 -3.31 7.66
CA PRO A 31 10.34 -3.71 9.02
C PRO A 31 9.05 -3.44 9.80
N THR A 32 9.01 -3.89 11.05
CA THR A 32 8.00 -3.42 11.98
C THR A 32 8.10 -1.89 12.11
N LEU A 33 7.06 -1.19 11.62
CA LEU A 33 6.99 0.25 11.69
C LEU A 33 6.47 0.68 13.07
N PRO A 34 7.04 1.73 13.69
CA PRO A 34 6.45 2.37 14.87
C PRO A 34 5.13 3.04 14.48
N THR A 35 4.18 2.99 15.41
CA THR A 35 2.78 3.36 15.18
C THR A 35 2.20 4.23 16.28
N ASP A 36 3.04 4.62 17.25
CA ASP A 36 2.63 5.44 18.40
C ASP A 36 2.33 6.91 18.00
N ASP A 37 1.81 7.69 18.96
CA ASP A 37 1.42 9.09 18.77
C ASP A 37 2.57 9.99 18.24
N SER A 38 3.84 9.60 18.41
CA SER A 38 4.96 10.35 17.84
C SER A 38 5.03 10.28 16.31
N MET A 39 4.28 9.36 15.70
CA MET A 39 4.19 9.13 14.25
C MET A 39 3.05 9.91 13.57
N GLU A 40 2.28 10.71 14.32
CA GLU A 40 1.14 11.47 13.81
C GLU A 40 1.46 12.33 12.59
N GLU A 41 2.66 12.92 12.57
CA GLU A 41 3.15 13.82 11.52
C GLU A 41 4.21 13.14 10.64
N CYS A 42 4.38 11.83 10.77
CA CYS A 42 5.42 11.08 10.07
C CYS A 42 4.84 10.29 8.90
N VAL A 43 5.68 10.07 7.88
CA VAL A 43 5.46 9.11 6.79
C VAL A 43 6.72 8.30 6.53
N PHE A 44 6.54 7.10 6.01
CA PHE A 44 7.63 6.28 5.49
C PHE A 44 7.68 6.36 3.97
N LEU A 45 8.84 6.72 3.42
CA LEU A 45 9.14 6.67 2.00
C LEU A 45 9.82 5.33 1.72
N HIS A 46 9.10 4.43 1.07
CA HIS A 46 9.62 3.13 0.67
C HIS A 46 10.07 3.21 -0.79
N GLY A 47 11.38 3.13 -1.02
CA GLY A 47 11.98 3.11 -2.35
C GLY A 47 11.98 1.71 -2.96
N ASP A 48 12.02 1.66 -4.28
CA ASP A 48 12.22 0.43 -5.04
C ASP A 48 13.50 -0.33 -4.63
N LEU A 49 13.35 -1.63 -4.40
CA LEU A 49 14.42 -2.52 -3.96
C LEU A 49 15.54 -2.68 -5.01
N GLU A 50 15.28 -2.45 -6.29
CA GLU A 50 16.30 -2.56 -7.35
C GLU A 50 17.18 -1.32 -7.46
N LYS A 51 16.79 -0.20 -6.82
CA LYS A 51 17.51 1.08 -6.91
C LYS A 51 18.32 1.44 -5.68
N ARG A 52 18.36 0.56 -4.69
CA ARG A 52 19.18 0.71 -3.49
C ARG A 52 20.68 0.89 -3.84
N PRO A 53 21.47 1.62 -3.03
CA PRO A 53 21.04 2.40 -1.85
C PRO A 53 20.41 3.75 -2.25
N TYR A 54 19.69 4.32 -1.31
CA TYR A 54 19.12 5.68 -1.40
C TYR A 54 19.87 6.65 -0.51
N TRP A 55 19.96 7.90 -0.96
CA TRP A 55 20.56 9.04 -0.25
C TRP A 55 19.55 10.18 -0.13
N LEU A 56 19.84 11.16 0.73
CA LEU A 56 18.94 12.30 0.96
C LEU A 56 18.68 13.07 -0.34
N GLU A 57 19.71 13.23 -1.17
CA GLU A 57 19.68 13.95 -2.43
C GLU A 57 18.68 13.33 -3.42
N ASP A 58 18.47 12.01 -3.37
CA ASP A 58 17.53 11.30 -4.25
C ASP A 58 16.08 11.77 -4.03
N PHE A 59 15.75 12.21 -2.82
CA PHE A 59 14.39 12.64 -2.45
C PHE A 59 14.15 14.14 -2.67
N ARG A 60 15.20 14.95 -2.82
CA ARG A 60 15.05 16.41 -2.91
C ARG A 60 14.18 16.84 -4.08
N ALA A 61 14.57 16.46 -5.30
CA ALA A 61 13.84 16.85 -6.52
C ALA A 61 12.40 16.32 -6.53
N PRO A 62 12.13 15.04 -6.18
CA PRO A 62 10.75 14.53 -6.10
C PRO A 62 9.88 15.28 -5.08
N LEU A 63 10.43 15.68 -3.94
CA LEU A 63 9.72 16.46 -2.92
C LEU A 63 9.51 17.93 -3.33
N GLU A 64 10.42 18.49 -4.11
CA GLU A 64 10.27 19.81 -4.74
C GLU A 64 9.18 19.81 -5.82
N GLU A 65 9.15 18.78 -6.67
CA GLU A 65 8.15 18.61 -7.73
C GLU A 65 6.71 18.55 -7.19
N VAL A 66 6.50 17.89 -6.05
CA VAL A 66 5.19 17.86 -5.38
C VAL A 66 4.94 19.08 -4.48
N GLY A 67 5.88 20.02 -4.41
CA GLY A 67 5.73 21.28 -3.67
C GLY A 67 5.83 21.17 -2.14
N LEU A 68 6.27 20.02 -1.61
CA LEU A 68 6.22 19.72 -0.17
C LEU A 68 7.60 19.72 0.51
N ILE A 69 8.69 20.01 -0.21
CA ILE A 69 10.04 20.05 0.37
C ILE A 69 10.15 20.96 1.61
N LYS A 70 9.45 22.11 1.64
CA LYS A 70 9.47 23.06 2.77
C LYS A 70 8.65 22.60 3.98
N ALA A 71 7.79 21.61 3.78
CA ALA A 71 6.99 20.99 4.83
C ALA A 71 7.76 19.90 5.57
N ILE A 72 8.90 19.43 5.05
CA ILE A 72 9.76 18.45 5.71
C ILE A 72 10.56 19.15 6.82
N ILE A 73 10.42 18.69 8.07
CA ILE A 73 11.19 19.18 9.22
C ILE A 73 12.23 18.19 9.73
N GLY A 74 12.14 16.93 9.29
CA GLY A 74 13.15 15.91 9.52
C GLY A 74 13.02 14.81 8.48
N ILE A 75 14.14 14.25 8.04
CA ILE A 75 14.16 13.12 7.10
C ILE A 75 15.44 12.31 7.30
N GLY A 76 15.34 10.98 7.26
CA GLY A 76 16.49 10.11 7.44
C GLY A 76 16.20 8.65 7.10
N ALA A 77 17.25 7.89 6.78
CA ALA A 77 17.13 6.45 6.59
C ALA A 77 16.65 5.77 7.88
N PHE A 78 15.76 4.79 7.75
CA PHE A 78 15.13 4.12 8.88
C PHE A 78 15.24 2.60 8.74
N GLN A 79 16.06 1.99 9.60
CA GLN A 79 16.34 0.55 9.73
C GLN A 79 16.89 -0.17 8.47
N MET A 80 16.32 0.08 7.29
CA MET A 80 16.69 -0.50 6.01
C MET A 80 17.04 0.61 5.02
N ASN A 81 17.97 0.33 4.10
CA ASN A 81 18.49 1.30 3.11
C ASN A 81 17.51 1.76 2.02
N HIS A 82 16.27 1.25 2.02
CA HIS A 82 15.19 1.64 1.10
C HIS A 82 14.02 2.28 1.84
N ILE A 83 14.12 2.48 3.15
CA ILE A 83 13.04 3.08 3.94
C ILE A 83 13.58 4.35 4.56
N TRP A 84 12.87 5.44 4.32
CA TRP A 84 13.19 6.75 4.87
C TRP A 84 12.01 7.26 5.68
N LEU A 85 12.29 7.67 6.91
CA LEU A 85 11.31 8.33 7.77
C LEU A 85 11.36 9.83 7.46
N ALA A 86 10.21 10.41 7.14
CA ALA A 86 10.07 11.85 6.97
C ALA A 86 9.06 12.40 7.99
N LYS A 87 9.47 13.41 8.75
CA LYS A 87 8.61 14.17 9.66
C LYS A 87 8.14 15.44 8.96
N MET A 88 6.84 15.59 8.89
CA MET A 88 6.14 16.73 8.31
C MET A 88 5.94 17.84 9.36
N ARG A 89 5.79 19.07 8.90
CA ARG A 89 5.53 20.24 9.76
C ARG A 89 4.13 20.21 10.38
N SER A 90 3.17 19.58 9.72
CA SER A 90 1.79 19.49 10.16
C SER A 90 1.10 18.23 9.62
N LYS A 91 -0.05 17.87 10.22
CA LYS A 91 -0.91 16.80 9.72
C LYS A 91 -1.44 17.09 8.30
N ASP A 92 -1.75 18.35 8.00
CA ASP A 92 -2.23 18.77 6.67
C ASP A 92 -1.15 18.53 5.59
N ASP A 93 0.11 18.81 5.90
CA ASP A 93 1.23 18.54 4.99
C ASP A 93 1.44 17.03 4.77
N LYS A 94 1.30 16.23 5.83
CA LYS A 94 1.31 14.76 5.73
C LYS A 94 0.20 14.26 4.81
N GLU A 95 -1.04 14.74 5.00
CA GLU A 95 -2.16 14.38 4.14
C GLU A 95 -1.93 14.80 2.69
N ALA A 96 -1.38 16.00 2.46
CA ALA A 96 -1.04 16.47 1.13
C ALA A 96 -0.02 15.54 0.46
N LEU A 97 0.99 15.07 1.20
CA LEU A 97 1.98 14.13 0.69
C LEU A 97 1.36 12.77 0.36
N LEU A 98 0.54 12.22 1.26
CA LEU A 98 -0.16 10.93 1.03
C LEU A 98 -1.07 10.98 -0.21
N LYS A 99 -1.76 12.12 -0.44
CA LYS A 99 -2.64 12.32 -1.61
C LYS A 99 -1.90 12.30 -2.95
N THR A 100 -0.57 12.43 -2.97
CA THR A 100 0.21 12.27 -4.21
C THR A 100 0.20 10.83 -4.73
N GLY A 101 -0.07 9.84 -3.86
CA GLY A 101 -0.09 8.42 -4.20
C GLY A 101 1.29 7.78 -4.39
N GLY A 102 2.37 8.56 -4.28
CA GLY A 102 3.76 8.13 -4.39
C GLY A 102 4.65 9.18 -5.04
N LEU A 103 5.96 8.98 -4.96
CA LEU A 103 6.97 9.83 -5.59
C LEU A 103 7.71 9.08 -6.71
N ARG A 104 8.42 9.82 -7.57
CA ARG A 104 9.38 9.25 -8.53
C ARG A 104 10.80 9.45 -8.05
N VAL A 105 11.33 8.52 -7.25
CA VAL A 105 12.68 8.63 -6.68
C VAL A 105 13.64 7.78 -7.53
N LYS A 106 14.72 8.40 -8.03
CA LYS A 106 15.65 7.78 -9.00
C LYS A 106 14.95 7.26 -10.27
N GLY A 107 13.85 7.91 -10.67
CA GLY A 107 13.04 7.56 -11.84
C GLY A 107 11.95 6.51 -11.59
N ASP A 108 11.98 5.81 -10.46
CA ASP A 108 11.04 4.72 -10.13
C ASP A 108 10.08 5.08 -9.00
N PHE A 109 9.06 4.24 -8.86
CA PHE A 109 8.01 4.43 -7.87
C PHE A 109 8.56 4.35 -6.44
N CYS A 110 8.21 5.32 -5.63
CA CYS A 110 8.46 5.33 -4.20
C CYS A 110 7.11 5.44 -3.49
N ALA A 111 6.75 4.42 -2.73
CA ALA A 111 5.52 4.42 -1.96
C ALA A 111 5.64 5.38 -0.76
N ILE A 112 4.53 6.02 -0.41
CA ILE A 112 4.41 6.85 0.80
C ILE A 112 3.44 6.12 1.73
N ILE A 113 3.96 5.66 2.86
CA ILE A 113 3.23 4.83 3.81
C ILE A 113 2.90 5.69 5.03
N ASP A 114 1.62 5.72 5.40
CA ASP A 114 1.18 6.27 6.67
C ASP A 114 1.38 5.22 7.77
N PRO A 115 2.25 5.45 8.76
CA PRO A 115 2.46 4.50 9.85
C PRO A 115 1.22 4.25 10.70
N ILE A 116 0.27 5.18 10.76
CA ILE A 116 -0.93 5.06 11.61
C ILE A 116 -2.08 4.38 10.85
N GLN A 117 -1.97 4.25 9.53
CA GLN A 117 -3.01 3.60 8.74
C GLN A 117 -2.84 2.08 8.77
N HIS A 118 -3.69 1.42 9.56
CA HIS A 118 -3.71 -0.04 9.69
C HIS A 118 -4.73 -0.75 8.79
N ASP A 119 -5.52 0.01 8.03
CA ASP A 119 -6.55 -0.52 7.16
C ASP A 119 -5.95 -0.96 5.80
N VAL A 120 -5.88 -2.26 5.57
CA VAL A 120 -5.38 -2.85 4.33
C VAL A 120 -6.50 -3.55 3.56
N THR A 121 -6.41 -3.51 2.24
CA THR A 121 -7.26 -4.30 1.33
C THR A 121 -6.38 -5.18 0.48
N MET A 122 -6.58 -6.49 0.56
CA MET A 122 -5.75 -7.48 -0.13
C MET A 122 -6.58 -8.44 -0.96
N LYS A 123 -5.96 -9.03 -1.98
CA LYS A 123 -6.51 -10.15 -2.75
C LYS A 123 -5.79 -11.43 -2.36
N ILE A 124 -6.55 -12.45 -2.00
CA ILE A 124 -6.05 -13.80 -1.77
C ILE A 124 -6.37 -14.61 -3.02
N HIS A 125 -5.33 -15.16 -3.64
CA HIS A 125 -5.45 -15.95 -4.86
C HIS A 125 -5.49 -17.44 -4.57
N TRP A 126 -6.05 -18.19 -5.51
CA TRP A 126 -6.12 -19.66 -5.49
C TRP A 126 -6.88 -20.23 -4.29
N VAL A 127 -7.89 -19.51 -3.83
CA VAL A 127 -8.81 -19.99 -2.82
C VAL A 127 -9.78 -20.98 -3.46
N ASP A 128 -9.73 -22.24 -3.00
CA ASP A 128 -10.65 -23.28 -3.43
C ASP A 128 -12.11 -22.89 -3.12
N PHE A 129 -13.05 -23.31 -3.98
CA PHE A 129 -14.46 -22.93 -3.86
C PHE A 129 -15.13 -23.49 -2.59
N ALA A 130 -14.61 -24.56 -2.00
CA ALA A 130 -15.11 -25.10 -0.74
C ALA A 130 -14.68 -24.27 0.48
N VAL A 131 -13.67 -23.40 0.35
CA VAL A 131 -13.21 -22.54 1.46
C VAL A 131 -14.17 -21.38 1.63
N SER A 132 -14.82 -21.35 2.80
CA SER A 132 -15.78 -20.31 3.16
C SER A 132 -15.09 -19.00 3.54
N ASN A 133 -15.80 -17.89 3.37
CA ASN A 133 -15.32 -16.57 3.81
C ASN A 133 -15.10 -16.52 5.34
N GLU A 134 -15.84 -17.33 6.10
CA GLU A 134 -15.66 -17.42 7.55
C GLU A 134 -14.35 -18.12 7.94
N SER A 135 -13.97 -19.17 7.21
CA SER A 135 -12.68 -19.84 7.41
C SER A 135 -11.51 -18.88 7.15
N ILE A 136 -11.62 -18.04 6.11
CA ILE A 136 -10.63 -16.99 5.81
C ILE A 136 -10.60 -15.94 6.91
N ARG A 137 -11.78 -15.51 7.39
CA ARG A 137 -11.88 -14.55 8.50
C ARG A 137 -11.17 -15.09 9.75
N GLN A 138 -11.42 -16.35 10.12
CA GLN A 138 -10.80 -16.97 11.28
C GLN A 138 -9.28 -17.09 11.12
N ALA A 139 -8.81 -17.52 9.94
CA ALA A 139 -7.38 -17.62 9.66
C ALA A 139 -6.68 -16.26 9.75
N LEU A 140 -7.32 -15.18 9.29
CA LEU A 140 -6.72 -13.84 9.30
C LEU A 140 -6.90 -13.09 10.62
N GLY A 141 -7.72 -13.60 11.55
CA GLY A 141 -7.96 -12.97 12.85
C GLY A 141 -6.71 -12.86 13.72
N GLU A 142 -5.67 -13.65 13.44
CA GLU A 142 -4.38 -13.51 14.11
C GLU A 142 -3.67 -12.19 13.79
N PHE A 143 -3.86 -11.67 12.56
CA PHE A 143 -3.19 -10.46 12.08
C PHE A 143 -3.96 -9.17 12.38
N GLY A 144 -5.26 -9.25 12.64
CA GLY A 144 -6.10 -8.06 12.73
C GLY A 144 -7.60 -8.32 12.88
N GLU A 145 -8.35 -7.23 12.93
CA GLU A 145 -9.80 -7.24 12.83
C GLU A 145 -10.21 -7.33 11.35
N VAL A 146 -10.74 -8.48 10.93
CA VAL A 146 -11.21 -8.69 9.55
C VAL A 146 -12.55 -7.97 9.36
N LEU A 147 -12.51 -6.84 8.67
CA LEU A 147 -13.66 -5.99 8.44
C LEU A 147 -14.59 -6.51 7.33
N GLU A 148 -14.03 -7.15 6.31
CA GLU A 148 -14.78 -7.67 5.17
C GLU A 148 -14.05 -8.83 4.50
N VAL A 149 -14.81 -9.84 4.04
CA VAL A 149 -14.33 -10.89 3.13
C VAL A 149 -15.42 -11.09 2.07
N SER A 150 -15.06 -10.90 0.80
CA SER A 150 -15.97 -11.04 -0.33
C SER A 150 -15.37 -11.85 -1.47
N ASN A 151 -16.24 -12.45 -2.28
CA ASN A 151 -15.84 -13.10 -3.52
C ASN A 151 -15.51 -12.05 -4.57
N ASP A 152 -14.40 -12.24 -5.29
CA ASP A 152 -14.17 -11.50 -6.52
C ASP A 152 -14.95 -12.21 -7.64
N ASN A 153 -15.88 -11.49 -8.28
CA ASN A 153 -16.69 -12.02 -9.38
C ASN A 153 -16.04 -11.71 -10.73
N TRP A 154 -16.24 -12.60 -11.70
CA TRP A 154 -15.82 -12.30 -13.07
C TRP A 154 -16.64 -11.15 -13.65
N THR A 155 -15.99 -10.29 -14.43
CA THR A 155 -16.64 -9.18 -15.14
C THR A 155 -16.80 -9.46 -16.63
N VAL A 156 -16.55 -10.70 -17.07
CA VAL A 156 -16.63 -11.12 -18.47
C VAL A 156 -18.07 -11.48 -18.80
N ALA A 157 -18.54 -11.03 -19.96
CA ALA A 157 -19.90 -11.29 -20.42
C ALA A 157 -20.24 -12.79 -20.40
N GLY A 158 -21.34 -13.15 -19.75
CA GLY A 158 -21.78 -14.53 -19.54
C GLY A 158 -21.21 -15.22 -18.29
N PHE A 159 -20.36 -14.55 -17.51
CA PHE A 159 -19.78 -15.04 -16.25
C PHE A 159 -19.96 -14.07 -15.08
N GLU A 160 -20.82 -13.06 -15.19
CA GLU A 160 -20.98 -11.97 -14.21
C GLU A 160 -21.40 -12.46 -12.81
N HIS A 161 -22.02 -13.64 -12.76
CA HIS A 161 -22.45 -14.28 -11.52
C HIS A 161 -21.52 -15.42 -11.06
N ALA A 162 -20.47 -15.72 -11.83
CA ALA A 162 -19.50 -16.74 -11.46
C ALA A 162 -18.46 -16.14 -10.50
N ILE A 163 -18.31 -16.78 -9.34
CA ILE A 163 -17.23 -16.47 -8.40
C ILE A 163 -15.89 -16.91 -8.98
N SER A 164 -14.84 -16.13 -8.74
CA SER A 164 -13.47 -16.54 -9.03
C SER A 164 -12.83 -17.28 -7.85
N THR A 165 -11.64 -17.82 -8.08
CA THR A 165 -10.76 -18.34 -7.02
C THR A 165 -10.00 -17.24 -6.28
N THR A 166 -10.45 -15.99 -6.41
CA THR A 166 -9.89 -14.84 -5.69
C THR A 166 -10.88 -14.35 -4.63
N ARG A 167 -10.36 -13.98 -3.46
CA ARG A 167 -11.10 -13.35 -2.38
C ARG A 167 -10.55 -11.96 -2.13
N VAL A 168 -11.44 -10.99 -1.93
CA VAL A 168 -11.06 -9.64 -1.50
C VAL A 168 -11.28 -9.57 0.00
N VAL A 169 -10.23 -9.18 0.73
CA VAL A 169 -10.28 -9.04 2.18
C VAL A 169 -9.93 -7.61 2.57
N ARG A 170 -10.71 -7.05 3.48
CA ARG A 170 -10.39 -5.81 4.19
C ARG A 170 -10.10 -6.13 5.65
N LEU A 171 -8.93 -5.71 6.11
CA LEU A 171 -8.37 -6.04 7.41
C LEU A 171 -7.86 -4.76 8.06
N LYS A 172 -8.19 -4.57 9.34
CA LYS A 172 -7.52 -3.60 10.20
C LYS A 172 -6.45 -4.34 10.99
N LEU A 173 -5.19 -4.10 10.67
CA LEU A 173 -4.05 -4.79 11.25
C LEU A 173 -3.89 -4.45 12.74
N LYS A 174 -3.36 -5.40 13.51
CA LYS A 174 -2.87 -5.13 14.87
C LYS A 174 -1.63 -4.22 14.80
N GLU A 175 -1.35 -3.57 15.91
CA GLU A 175 -0.13 -2.79 16.07
C GLU A 175 1.11 -3.65 15.73
N GLY A 176 2.04 -3.08 14.95
CA GLY A 176 3.28 -3.75 14.53
C GLY A 176 3.16 -4.70 13.33
N TRP A 177 1.99 -4.81 12.67
CA TRP A 177 1.78 -5.67 11.49
C TRP A 177 1.71 -4.92 10.14
N CYS A 178 2.09 -3.63 10.12
CA CYS A 178 2.11 -2.75 8.95
C CYS A 178 3.45 -2.81 8.20
#